data_AF-A0A078LUW7-F1
#
_entry.id   AF-A0A078LUW7-F1
#
_cell.length_a   1.000
_cell.length_b   1.000
_cell.length_c   1.000
_cell.angle_alpha   90.00
_cell.angle_beta   90.00
_cell.angle_gamma   90.00
#
_symmetry.space_group_name_H-M   'P 1'
#
loop_
_entity.id
_entity.type
_entity.pdbx_description
1 polymer ?
#
loop_
_entity_poly.entity_id
_entity_poly.type
_entity_poly.pdbx_seq_one_letter_code
_entity_poly.pdbx_strand_id
1 'polypeptide(L)'
;MPLQSDYLNNIDDRSDLKDEPKTLTAPQAVEMLQRRLDPVFGEGEGVIRVFESDGILADAAAGADYIKIRSDAIFNERDVRALEVHEGLVHVGTTLNGQNQPICTFLAKGPPSSTVTQEGLAILMEVIAFASYPTRLRKLTNRTRAIHMAEEGADFLDVFGFFREQGYDEDECYSNANRVFRGSLPNGLPFTKDLSYLKGFIMVYNYIQLAVRQGKLEHIPLLFCGKTTLEDMRTLRQLVDEGMVAPPRYLPQQFQDLNALSAWMCFSNFLNHLSLDRIEADYANIL
;
A
#
# COMPACT_ATOMS: atom_id res chain seq x y z
N MET A 1 -5.79 9.71 -14.75
CA MET A 1 -6.58 9.50 -13.52
C MET A 1 -8.11 9.56 -13.69
N PRO A 2 -8.72 10.16 -14.75
CA PRO A 2 -10.19 10.13 -14.91
C PRO A 2 -10.77 8.71 -15.04
N LEU A 3 -10.12 7.83 -15.81
CA LEU A 3 -10.60 6.45 -16.03
C LEU A 3 -10.84 5.66 -14.74
N GLN A 4 -10.01 5.84 -13.69
CA GLN A 4 -10.14 5.05 -12.47
C GLN A 4 -11.33 5.49 -11.61
N SER A 5 -11.72 6.76 -11.63
CA SER A 5 -12.90 7.23 -10.89
C SER A 5 -14.19 6.79 -11.54
N ASP A 6 -14.25 6.74 -12.87
CA ASP A 6 -15.48 6.42 -13.60
C ASP A 6 -15.88 4.95 -13.40
N TYR A 7 -14.91 4.02 -13.42
CA TYR A 7 -15.17 2.62 -13.12
C TYR A 7 -15.65 2.40 -11.68
N LEU A 8 -15.05 3.11 -10.72
CA LEU A 8 -15.47 2.99 -9.32
C LEU A 8 -16.88 3.57 -9.13
N ASN A 9 -17.22 4.68 -9.77
CA ASN A 9 -18.57 5.26 -9.71
C ASN A 9 -19.64 4.34 -10.30
N ASN A 10 -19.32 3.63 -11.39
CA ASN A 10 -20.24 2.68 -12.03
C ASN A 10 -20.62 1.48 -11.15
N ILE A 11 -19.83 1.19 -10.10
CA ILE A 11 -20.06 0.07 -9.20
C ILE A 11 -20.44 0.51 -7.77
N ASP A 12 -20.58 1.81 -7.50
CA ASP A 12 -20.89 2.31 -6.15
C ASP A 12 -22.30 1.92 -5.68
N ASP A 13 -23.28 1.93 -6.59
CA ASP A 13 -24.68 1.63 -6.25
C ASP A 13 -24.99 0.12 -6.19
N ARG A 14 -23.98 -0.73 -6.44
CA ARG A 14 -24.10 -2.19 -6.42
C ARG A 14 -24.25 -2.68 -4.98
N SER A 15 -25.44 -3.20 -4.64
CA SER A 15 -25.73 -3.71 -3.29
C SER A 15 -24.84 -4.87 -2.83
N ASP A 16 -24.28 -5.64 -3.77
CA ASP A 16 -23.38 -6.78 -3.52
C ASP A 16 -21.92 -6.36 -3.26
N LEU A 17 -21.58 -5.09 -3.49
CA LEU A 17 -20.24 -4.53 -3.25
C LEU A 17 -20.20 -3.56 -2.07
N LYS A 18 -21.28 -3.48 -1.28
CA LYS A 18 -21.31 -2.68 -0.04
C LYS A 18 -20.24 -3.17 0.93
N ASP A 19 -19.62 -2.22 1.63
CA ASP A 19 -18.66 -2.53 2.67
C ASP A 19 -19.29 -3.42 3.75
N GLU A 20 -18.55 -4.44 4.15
CA GLU A 20 -18.93 -5.29 5.27
C GLU A 20 -18.94 -4.46 6.57
N PRO A 21 -19.94 -4.65 7.44
CA PRO A 21 -20.03 -3.88 8.66
C PRO A 21 -18.79 -4.11 9.54
N LYS A 22 -18.23 -3.00 10.03
CA LYS A 22 -17.14 -3.02 11.00
C LYS A 22 -17.69 -3.49 12.34
N THR A 23 -17.30 -4.70 12.74
CA THR A 23 -17.83 -5.41 13.92
C THR A 23 -16.75 -5.93 14.86
N LEU A 24 -15.49 -5.88 14.44
CA LEU A 24 -14.34 -6.31 15.21
C LEU A 24 -13.80 -5.12 16.01
N THR A 25 -13.74 -5.28 17.32
CA THR A 25 -13.06 -4.35 18.22
C THR A 25 -11.53 -4.40 18.04
N ALA A 26 -10.81 -3.39 18.52
CA ALA A 26 -9.35 -3.38 18.48
C ALA A 26 -8.69 -4.64 19.09
N PRO A 27 -9.11 -5.17 20.27
CA PRO A 27 -8.58 -6.42 20.80
C PRO A 27 -8.78 -7.63 19.87
N GLN A 28 -9.96 -7.73 19.24
CA GLN A 28 -10.25 -8.81 18.30
C GLN A 28 -9.41 -8.68 17.02
N ALA A 29 -9.23 -7.46 16.52
CA ALA A 29 -8.36 -7.18 15.39
C ALA A 29 -6.90 -7.52 15.70
N VAL A 30 -6.42 -7.21 16.91
CA VAL A 30 -5.07 -7.57 17.39
C VAL A 30 -4.88 -9.08 17.39
N GLU A 31 -5.80 -9.83 18.01
CA GLU A 31 -5.71 -11.30 18.06
C GLU A 31 -5.71 -11.91 16.66
N MET A 32 -6.61 -11.44 15.80
CA MET A 32 -6.75 -11.92 14.43
C MET A 32 -5.52 -11.60 13.57
N LEU A 33 -4.98 -10.40 13.70
CA LEU A 33 -3.79 -9.98 12.96
C LEU A 33 -2.55 -10.73 13.43
N GLN A 34 -2.35 -10.87 14.75
CA GLN A 34 -1.23 -11.65 15.31
C GLN A 34 -1.26 -13.08 14.77
N ARG A 35 -2.41 -13.77 14.86
CA ARG A 35 -2.60 -15.14 14.37
C ARG A 35 -2.25 -15.31 12.88
N ARG A 36 -2.47 -14.27 12.07
CA ARG A 36 -2.16 -14.28 10.63
C ARG A 36 -0.68 -14.03 10.34
N LEU A 37 0.02 -13.29 11.20
CA LEU A 37 1.44 -12.96 11.04
C LEU A 37 2.35 -14.04 11.63
N ASP A 38 1.93 -14.75 12.68
CA ASP A 38 2.71 -15.81 13.34
C ASP A 38 3.26 -16.88 12.36
N PRO A 39 2.46 -17.42 11.41
CA PRO A 39 2.98 -18.42 10.47
C PRO A 39 4.02 -17.87 9.48
N VAL A 40 4.04 -16.55 9.27
CA VAL A 40 4.93 -15.89 8.31
C VAL A 40 6.27 -15.56 8.96
N PHE A 41 6.24 -15.07 10.20
CA PHE A 41 7.43 -14.53 10.87
C PHE A 41 7.96 -15.45 11.97
N GLY A 42 7.14 -16.38 12.47
CA GLY A 42 7.41 -17.24 13.61
C GLY A 42 6.65 -16.80 14.86
N GLU A 43 6.67 -17.66 15.89
CA GLU A 43 6.06 -17.39 17.20
C GLU A 43 7.15 -17.12 18.25
N GLY A 44 6.87 -16.22 19.20
CA GLY A 44 7.71 -15.99 20.39
C GLY A 44 8.22 -14.55 20.57
N GLU A 45 8.96 -14.34 21.67
CA GLU A 45 9.59 -13.04 21.95
C GLU A 45 10.60 -12.66 20.86
N GLY A 46 10.47 -11.44 20.31
CA GLY A 46 11.42 -10.88 19.35
C GLY A 46 11.07 -11.07 17.86
N VAL A 47 9.87 -11.58 17.53
CA VAL A 47 9.43 -11.78 16.14
C VAL A 47 8.60 -10.61 15.61
N ILE A 48 7.30 -10.57 15.91
CA ILE A 48 6.38 -9.46 15.66
C ILE A 48 5.36 -9.41 16.80
N ARG A 49 5.07 -8.19 17.27
CA ARG A 49 4.04 -7.97 18.29
C ARG A 49 2.92 -7.09 17.75
N VAL A 50 1.69 -7.54 17.83
CA VAL A 50 0.50 -6.73 17.57
C VAL A 50 -0.12 -6.34 18.90
N PHE A 51 -0.38 -5.06 19.12
CA PHE A 51 -0.97 -4.59 20.37
C PHE A 51 -1.74 -3.28 20.19
N GLU A 52 -2.63 -2.99 21.13
CA GLU A 52 -3.43 -1.75 21.14
C GLU A 52 -2.58 -0.55 21.55
N SER A 53 -2.82 0.61 20.93
CA SER A 53 -2.21 1.87 21.33
C SER A 53 -3.30 2.94 21.40
N ASP A 54 -3.28 3.72 22.47
CA ASP A 54 -3.89 5.03 22.48
C ASP A 54 -2.95 6.03 21.78
N GLY A 55 -3.51 7.09 21.22
CA GLY A 55 -2.73 8.22 20.70
C GLY A 55 -2.16 8.11 19.29
N ILE A 56 -2.51 7.09 18.49
CA ILE A 56 -2.24 7.09 17.05
C ILE A 56 -3.47 7.60 16.28
N LEU A 57 -3.26 8.46 15.29
CA LEU A 57 -4.34 9.01 14.46
C LEU A 57 -4.84 7.99 13.43
N ALA A 58 -3.92 7.17 12.89
CA ALA A 58 -4.25 6.12 11.93
C ALA A 58 -4.82 4.89 12.64
N ASP A 59 -5.63 4.10 11.92
CA ASP A 59 -6.23 2.87 12.45
C ASP A 59 -5.17 1.84 12.89
N ALA A 60 -4.00 1.85 12.25
CA ALA A 60 -2.82 1.11 12.67
C ALA A 60 -1.52 1.83 12.31
N ALA A 61 -0.40 1.40 12.90
CA ALA A 61 0.94 1.84 12.53
C ALA A 61 2.00 0.76 12.78
N ALA A 62 2.82 0.45 11.77
CA ALA A 62 3.99 -0.40 11.92
C ALA A 62 5.19 0.32 12.58
N GLY A 63 5.88 -0.42 13.45
CA GLY A 63 7.18 -0.08 14.03
C GLY A 63 8.27 -1.02 13.55
N ALA A 64 9.32 -1.17 14.38
CA ALA A 64 10.48 -2.00 14.03
C ALA A 64 10.14 -3.51 13.99
N ASP A 65 9.40 -3.96 14.99
CA ASP A 65 9.03 -5.35 15.28
C ASP A 65 7.57 -5.44 15.77
N TYR A 66 6.75 -4.44 15.47
CA TYR A 66 5.39 -4.38 15.98
C TYR A 66 4.41 -3.68 15.06
N ILE A 67 3.12 -3.95 15.26
CA ILE A 67 2.00 -3.19 14.69
C ILE A 67 1.12 -2.72 15.83
N LYS A 68 0.90 -1.41 15.90
CA LYS A 68 -0.04 -0.81 16.84
C LYS A 68 -1.41 -0.73 16.18
N ILE A 69 -2.46 -1.17 16.88
CA ILE A 69 -3.85 -1.00 16.49
C ILE A 69 -4.47 0.11 17.34
N ARG A 70 -5.21 1.04 16.73
CA ARG A 70 -5.85 2.12 17.47
C ARG A 70 -6.98 1.57 18.34
N SER A 71 -6.92 1.84 19.64
CA SER A 71 -7.78 1.16 20.64
C SER A 71 -9.29 1.41 20.47
N ASP A 72 -9.68 2.54 19.88
CA ASP A 72 -11.07 2.94 19.64
C ASP A 72 -11.56 2.63 18.21
N ALA A 73 -10.70 2.06 17.36
CA ALA A 73 -11.08 1.71 16.00
C ALA A 73 -11.89 0.41 15.96
N ILE A 74 -12.85 0.37 15.04
CA ILE A 74 -13.63 -0.82 14.72
C ILE A 74 -13.26 -1.25 13.30
N PHE A 75 -13.12 -2.56 13.12
CA PHE A 75 -12.62 -3.20 11.90
C PHE A 75 -13.61 -4.23 11.38
N ASN A 76 -13.49 -4.59 10.10
CA ASN A 76 -14.00 -5.85 9.57
C ASN A 76 -12.81 -6.76 9.16
N GLU A 77 -13.10 -7.97 8.69
CA GLU A 77 -12.04 -8.91 8.29
C GLU A 77 -11.20 -8.39 7.11
N ARG A 78 -11.81 -7.60 6.21
CA ARG A 78 -11.16 -6.97 5.07
C ARG A 78 -10.16 -5.92 5.51
N ASP A 79 -10.48 -5.12 6.51
CA ASP A 79 -9.57 -4.15 7.12
C ASP A 79 -8.36 -4.87 7.72
N VAL A 80 -8.59 -5.94 8.50
CA VAL A 80 -7.51 -6.75 9.09
C VAL A 80 -6.64 -7.40 8.01
N ARG A 81 -7.24 -7.86 6.91
CA ARG A 81 -6.51 -8.38 5.74
C ARG A 81 -5.65 -7.31 5.07
N ALA A 82 -6.15 -6.08 4.93
CA ALA A 82 -5.38 -4.98 4.39
C ALA A 82 -4.18 -4.64 5.31
N LEU A 83 -4.38 -4.62 6.63
CA LEU A 83 -3.31 -4.39 7.61
C LEU A 83 -2.24 -5.49 7.58
N GLU A 84 -2.65 -6.75 7.51
CA GLU A 84 -1.75 -7.89 7.37
C GLU A 84 -0.80 -7.71 6.18
N VAL A 85 -1.35 -7.34 5.02
CA VAL A 85 -0.57 -7.18 3.79
C VAL A 85 0.29 -5.91 3.83
N HIS A 86 -0.30 -4.77 4.19
CA HIS A 86 0.34 -3.46 4.12
C HIS A 86 1.37 -3.27 5.24
N GLU A 87 0.91 -3.35 6.48
CA GLU A 87 1.74 -3.12 7.66
C GLU A 87 2.62 -4.34 7.95
N GLY A 88 2.07 -5.55 7.86
CA GLY A 88 2.78 -6.79 8.18
C GLY A 88 3.78 -7.20 7.09
N LEU A 89 3.27 -7.66 5.94
CA LEU A 89 4.10 -8.29 4.90
C LEU A 89 5.06 -7.31 4.21
N VAL A 90 4.72 -6.03 4.16
CA VAL A 90 5.60 -5.00 3.59
C VAL A 90 6.33 -4.23 4.68
N HIS A 91 5.64 -3.44 5.50
CA HIS A 91 6.37 -2.54 6.39
C HIS A 91 7.20 -3.25 7.46
N VAL A 92 6.62 -4.19 8.21
CA VAL A 92 7.38 -4.96 9.20
C VAL A 92 8.30 -5.96 8.52
N GLY A 93 7.81 -6.67 7.50
CA GLY A 93 8.60 -7.68 6.78
C GLY A 93 9.91 -7.13 6.20
N THR A 94 9.86 -5.97 5.53
CA THR A 94 11.09 -5.30 5.05
C THR A 94 11.98 -4.80 6.19
N THR A 95 11.40 -4.36 7.30
CA THR A 95 12.20 -3.95 8.47
C THR A 95 12.96 -5.13 9.06
N LEU A 96 12.28 -6.27 9.25
CA LEU A 96 12.89 -7.50 9.77
C LEU A 96 13.93 -8.07 8.79
N ASN A 97 13.67 -8.04 7.48
CA ASN A 97 14.68 -8.42 6.50
C ASN A 97 15.91 -7.54 6.59
N GLY A 98 15.73 -6.23 6.73
CA GLY A 98 16.81 -5.27 6.95
C GLY A 98 17.60 -5.56 8.22
N GLN A 99 16.94 -5.90 9.32
CA GLN A 99 17.59 -6.26 10.59
C GLN A 99 18.38 -7.58 10.49
N ASN A 100 17.89 -8.53 9.69
CA ASN A 100 18.52 -9.82 9.47
C ASN A 100 19.68 -9.80 8.46
N GLN A 101 20.01 -8.63 7.89
CA GLN A 101 21.17 -8.51 7.00
C GLN A 101 22.47 -8.75 7.76
N PRO A 102 23.44 -9.51 7.19
CA PRO A 102 24.66 -9.89 7.90
C PRO A 102 25.58 -8.69 8.19
N ILE A 103 25.59 -7.70 7.28
CA ILE A 103 26.42 -6.49 7.38
C ILE A 103 25.55 -5.25 7.30
N CYS A 104 24.66 -5.18 6.31
CA CYS A 104 23.86 -4.00 6.02
C CYS A 104 22.59 -3.87 6.89
N THR A 105 22.71 -4.05 8.21
CA THR A 105 21.57 -3.96 9.16
C THR A 105 20.86 -2.60 9.15
N PHE A 106 21.55 -1.56 8.69
CA PHE A 106 20.97 -0.22 8.50
C PHE A 106 19.81 -0.22 7.49
N LEU A 107 19.69 -1.23 6.62
CA LEU A 107 18.57 -1.41 5.72
C LEU A 107 17.23 -1.60 6.46
N ALA A 108 17.24 -1.87 7.77
CA ALA A 108 16.05 -1.85 8.61
C ALA A 108 15.42 -0.44 8.74
N LYS A 109 16.20 0.63 8.50
CA LYS A 109 15.77 2.02 8.68
C LYS A 109 15.79 2.74 7.34
N GLY A 110 14.61 3.09 6.86
CA GLY A 110 14.45 3.79 5.59
C GLY A 110 14.82 5.27 5.70
N PRO A 111 15.62 5.82 4.77
CA PRO A 111 15.67 7.27 4.60
C PRO A 111 14.30 7.80 4.16
N PRO A 112 13.98 9.10 4.38
CA PRO A 112 12.69 9.67 3.94
C PRO A 112 12.36 9.42 2.47
N SER A 113 13.37 9.34 1.59
CA SER A 113 13.23 9.02 0.17
C SER A 113 12.65 7.62 -0.11
N SER A 114 12.87 6.65 0.78
CA SER A 114 12.35 5.28 0.63
C SER A 114 10.83 5.19 0.83
N THR A 115 10.20 6.23 1.39
CA THR A 115 8.74 6.25 1.64
C THR A 115 7.96 5.96 0.36
N VAL A 116 8.31 6.60 -0.77
CA VAL A 116 7.59 6.39 -2.04
C VAL A 116 7.66 4.93 -2.49
N THR A 117 8.84 4.30 -2.41
CA THR A 117 9.00 2.89 -2.77
C THR A 117 8.26 1.97 -1.81
N GLN A 118 8.32 2.23 -0.50
CA GLN A 118 7.68 1.40 0.53
C GLN A 118 6.16 1.46 0.48
N GLU A 119 5.58 2.66 0.41
CA GLU A 119 4.13 2.85 0.27
C GLU A 119 3.65 2.26 -1.07
N GLY A 120 4.42 2.48 -2.13
CA GLY A 120 4.14 1.91 -3.44
C GLY A 120 4.12 0.39 -3.47
N LEU A 121 5.11 -0.24 -2.83
CA LEU A 121 5.20 -1.69 -2.69
C LEU A 121 4.03 -2.23 -1.85
N ALA A 122 3.62 -1.51 -0.80
CA ALA A 122 2.48 -1.86 0.03
C ALA A 122 1.16 -1.82 -0.75
N ILE A 123 0.92 -0.77 -1.54
CA ILE A 123 -0.27 -0.69 -2.41
C ILE A 123 -0.24 -1.76 -3.50
N LEU A 124 0.91 -2.01 -4.11
CA LEU A 124 1.03 -3.10 -5.09
C LEU A 124 0.66 -4.44 -4.45
N MET A 125 1.19 -4.71 -3.26
CA MET A 125 0.90 -5.90 -2.48
C MET A 125 -0.59 -6.01 -2.13
N GLU A 126 -1.25 -4.93 -1.70
CA GLU A 126 -2.70 -4.93 -1.47
C GLU A 126 -3.46 -5.39 -2.73
N VAL A 127 -3.07 -4.91 -3.91
CA VAL A 127 -3.74 -5.26 -5.18
C VAL A 127 -3.50 -6.72 -5.56
N ILE A 128 -2.25 -7.17 -5.62
CA ILE A 128 -1.92 -8.53 -6.10
C ILE A 128 -2.26 -9.63 -5.09
N ALA A 129 -2.38 -9.29 -3.80
CA ALA A 129 -2.87 -10.19 -2.76
C ALA A 129 -4.40 -10.18 -2.63
N PHE A 130 -5.11 -9.43 -3.48
CA PHE A 130 -6.57 -9.23 -3.44
C PHE A 130 -7.06 -8.78 -2.06
N ALA A 131 -6.29 -7.88 -1.43
CA ALA A 131 -6.59 -7.27 -0.14
C ALA A 131 -7.01 -5.79 -0.28
N SER A 132 -7.00 -5.23 -1.49
CA SER A 132 -7.56 -3.90 -1.79
C SER A 132 -8.99 -4.02 -2.31
N TYR A 133 -9.86 -3.13 -1.83
CA TYR A 133 -11.29 -3.10 -2.15
C TYR A 133 -11.67 -1.76 -2.80
N PRO A 134 -12.82 -1.65 -3.50
CA PRO A 134 -13.23 -0.41 -4.17
C PRO A 134 -13.20 0.82 -3.25
N THR A 135 -13.68 0.70 -2.02
CA THR A 135 -13.69 1.78 -1.02
C THR A 135 -12.29 2.19 -0.59
N ARG A 136 -11.37 1.22 -0.45
CA ARG A 136 -9.94 1.47 -0.22
C ARG A 136 -9.30 2.23 -1.37
N LEU A 137 -9.57 1.85 -2.62
CA LEU A 137 -9.06 2.53 -3.81
C LEU A 137 -9.62 3.96 -3.91
N ARG A 138 -10.93 4.14 -3.71
CA ARG A 138 -11.59 5.45 -3.68
C ARG A 138 -10.96 6.38 -2.65
N LYS A 139 -10.65 5.88 -1.45
CA LYS A 139 -9.96 6.65 -0.39
C LYS A 139 -8.59 7.15 -0.85
N LEU A 140 -7.80 6.32 -1.53
CA LEU A 140 -6.49 6.72 -2.07
C LEU A 140 -6.60 7.75 -3.20
N THR A 141 -7.56 7.55 -4.11
CA THR A 141 -7.82 8.49 -5.21
C THR A 141 -8.32 9.84 -4.70
N ASN A 142 -9.26 9.85 -3.75
CA ASN A 142 -9.80 11.09 -3.17
C ASN A 142 -8.74 11.89 -2.40
N ARG A 143 -7.81 11.22 -1.70
CA ARG A 143 -6.66 11.90 -1.07
C ARG A 143 -5.76 12.59 -2.11
N THR A 144 -5.53 11.94 -3.25
CA THR A 144 -4.75 12.54 -4.35
C THR A 144 -5.49 13.73 -4.97
N ARG A 145 -6.80 13.61 -5.18
CA ARG A 145 -7.65 14.72 -5.67
C ARG A 145 -7.66 15.91 -4.71
N ALA A 146 -7.77 15.65 -3.42
CA ALA A 146 -7.76 16.70 -2.40
C ALA A 146 -6.44 17.48 -2.36
N ILE A 147 -5.30 16.79 -2.52
CA ILE A 147 -3.99 17.45 -2.67
C ILE A 147 -3.96 18.31 -3.93
N HIS A 148 -4.43 17.78 -5.06
CA HIS A 148 -4.49 18.54 -6.32
C HIS A 148 -5.39 19.78 -6.19
N MET A 149 -6.56 19.67 -5.55
CA MET A 149 -7.42 20.82 -5.26
C MET A 149 -6.69 21.91 -4.47
N ALA A 150 -5.97 21.51 -3.42
CA ALA A 150 -5.19 22.46 -2.62
C ALA A 150 -4.02 23.07 -3.40
N GLU A 151 -3.37 22.34 -4.31
CA GLU A 151 -2.38 22.92 -5.24
C GLU A 151 -3.00 23.95 -6.19
N GLU A 152 -4.26 23.75 -6.61
CA GLU A 152 -5.04 24.69 -7.44
C GLU A 152 -5.66 25.86 -6.63
N GLY A 153 -5.36 25.95 -5.34
CA GLY A 153 -5.76 27.06 -4.47
C GLY A 153 -7.03 26.84 -3.64
N ALA A 154 -7.57 25.62 -3.59
CA ALA A 154 -8.65 25.28 -2.66
C ALA A 154 -8.17 25.39 -1.21
N ASP A 155 -9.01 25.91 -0.32
CA ASP A 155 -8.71 26.02 1.10
C ASP A 155 -9.17 24.79 1.91
N PHE A 156 -9.01 24.85 3.23
CA PHE A 156 -9.41 23.76 4.14
C PHE A 156 -10.91 23.43 4.05
N LEU A 157 -11.78 24.44 3.94
CA LEU A 157 -13.22 24.25 3.90
C LEU A 157 -13.66 23.70 2.54
N ASP A 158 -13.01 24.09 1.45
CA ASP A 158 -13.23 23.51 0.13
C ASP A 158 -12.91 22.01 0.12
N VAL A 159 -11.74 21.63 0.66
CA VAL A 159 -11.33 20.22 0.76
C VAL A 159 -12.26 19.43 1.70
N PHE A 160 -12.69 20.03 2.81
CA PHE A 160 -13.70 19.43 3.69
C PHE A 160 -15.02 19.20 2.95
N GLY A 161 -15.49 20.20 2.22
CA GLY A 161 -16.71 20.14 1.41
C GLY A 161 -16.64 19.03 0.36
N PHE A 162 -15.50 18.89 -0.31
CA PHE A 162 -15.25 17.79 -1.24
C PHE A 162 -15.42 16.42 -0.57
N PHE A 163 -14.81 16.16 0.59
CA PHE A 163 -15.00 14.86 1.26
C PHE A 163 -16.45 14.62 1.67
N ARG A 164 -17.18 15.67 2.06
CA ARG A 164 -18.61 15.56 2.37
C ARG A 164 -19.44 15.17 1.15
N GLU A 165 -19.14 15.74 -0.01
CA GLU A 165 -19.77 15.35 -1.29
C GLU A 165 -19.45 13.91 -1.70
N GLN A 166 -18.31 13.37 -1.25
CA GLN A 166 -17.94 11.97 -1.43
C GLN A 166 -18.61 11.02 -0.43
N GLY A 167 -19.48 11.53 0.46
CA GLY A 167 -20.27 10.72 1.39
C GLY A 167 -19.59 10.36 2.72
N TYR A 168 -18.47 11.00 3.05
CA TYR A 168 -17.78 10.81 4.34
C TYR A 168 -18.53 11.55 5.46
N ASP A 169 -18.43 11.05 6.70
CA ASP A 169 -18.94 11.76 7.87
C ASP A 169 -18.09 12.99 8.23
N GLU A 170 -18.56 13.84 9.14
CA GLU A 170 -17.88 15.10 9.47
C GLU A 170 -16.49 14.90 10.09
N ASP A 171 -16.32 13.87 10.92
CA ASP A 171 -15.05 13.57 11.58
C ASP A 171 -14.01 13.07 10.57
N GLU A 172 -14.43 12.21 9.63
CA GLU A 172 -13.61 11.75 8.51
C GLU A 172 -13.28 12.89 7.55
N CYS A 173 -14.25 13.77 7.23
CA CYS A 173 -14.02 14.95 6.39
C CYS A 173 -12.95 15.86 7.01
N TYR A 174 -13.09 16.17 8.31
CA TYR A 174 -12.11 16.96 9.04
C TYR A 174 -10.75 16.28 9.07
N SER A 175 -10.71 14.98 9.39
CA SER A 175 -9.45 14.24 9.44
C SER A 175 -8.76 14.21 8.08
N ASN A 176 -9.48 14.03 6.97
CA ASN A 176 -8.87 14.01 5.64
C ASN A 176 -8.41 15.41 5.19
N ALA A 177 -9.19 16.47 5.44
CA ALA A 177 -8.76 17.84 5.17
C ALA A 177 -7.50 18.20 5.99
N ASN A 178 -7.48 17.86 7.28
CA ASN A 178 -6.32 18.06 8.14
C ASN A 178 -5.07 17.32 7.63
N ARG A 179 -5.20 16.14 7.00
CA ARG A 179 -4.05 15.47 6.38
C ARG A 179 -3.44 16.28 5.24
N VAL A 180 -4.27 16.93 4.43
CA VAL A 180 -3.82 17.77 3.30
C VAL A 180 -3.11 19.03 3.78
N PHE A 181 -3.60 19.66 4.85
CA PHE A 181 -3.02 20.91 5.37
C PHE A 181 -2.09 20.71 6.58
N ARG A 182 -1.75 19.47 6.95
CA ARG A 182 -0.95 19.17 8.14
C ARG A 182 0.41 19.87 8.08
N GLY A 183 0.70 20.67 9.10
CA GLY A 183 1.95 21.42 9.17
C GLY A 183 2.02 22.61 8.20
N SER A 184 0.88 23.00 7.63
CA SER A 184 0.69 24.15 6.75
C SER A 184 -0.42 25.06 7.31
N LEU A 185 -0.60 26.23 6.69
CA LEU A 185 -1.76 27.09 6.93
C LEU A 185 -2.89 26.70 5.96
N PRO A 186 -4.17 27.03 6.24
CA PRO A 186 -5.29 26.75 5.32
C PRO A 186 -5.13 27.35 3.91
N ASN A 187 -4.31 28.39 3.77
CA ASN A 187 -3.96 29.05 2.51
C ASN A 187 -2.50 28.78 2.08
N GLY A 188 -1.82 27.87 2.77
CA GLY A 188 -0.47 27.42 2.44
C GLY A 188 -0.49 26.26 1.44
N LEU A 189 0.70 25.81 1.04
CA LEU A 189 0.83 24.65 0.15
C LEU A 189 0.40 23.35 0.86
N PRO A 190 -0.13 22.37 0.13
CA PRO A 190 -0.54 21.10 0.72
C PRO A 190 0.66 20.25 1.16
N PHE A 191 0.44 19.46 2.20
CA PHE A 191 1.32 18.38 2.61
C PHE A 191 1.11 17.16 1.70
N THR A 192 2.00 16.99 0.73
CA THR A 192 1.84 16.04 -0.38
C THR A 192 2.17 14.59 -0.06
N LYS A 193 2.24 14.20 1.22
CA LYS A 193 2.62 12.83 1.62
C LYS A 193 1.75 11.78 0.95
N ASP A 194 0.45 12.00 0.85
CA ASP A 194 -0.48 11.00 0.29
C ASP A 194 -0.32 10.79 -1.24
N LEU A 195 0.49 11.60 -1.94
CA LEU A 195 0.89 11.30 -3.33
C LEU A 195 1.85 10.10 -3.42
N SER A 196 2.58 9.80 -2.34
CA SER A 196 3.60 8.74 -2.32
C SER A 196 3.04 7.35 -2.61
N TYR A 197 1.79 7.08 -2.22
CA TYR A 197 1.12 5.79 -2.45
C TYR A 197 0.93 5.48 -3.94
N LEU A 198 0.20 6.32 -4.68
CA LEU A 198 -0.08 6.08 -6.10
C LEU A 198 1.17 6.26 -6.96
N LYS A 199 1.99 7.27 -6.68
CA LYS A 199 3.27 7.45 -7.36
C LYS A 199 4.16 6.22 -7.18
N GLY A 200 4.30 5.77 -5.93
CA GLY A 200 5.06 4.59 -5.58
C GLY A 200 4.55 3.34 -6.28
N PHE A 201 3.24 3.11 -6.25
CA PHE A 201 2.60 1.97 -6.91
C PHE A 201 2.97 1.91 -8.39
N ILE A 202 2.83 3.03 -9.12
CA ILE A 202 3.18 3.13 -10.53
C ILE A 202 4.67 2.84 -10.75
N MET A 203 5.54 3.40 -9.92
CA MET A 203 6.98 3.22 -10.04
C MET A 203 7.39 1.76 -9.80
N VAL A 204 6.91 1.14 -8.73
CA VAL A 204 7.23 -0.26 -8.39
C VAL A 204 6.66 -1.23 -9.42
N TYR A 205 5.41 -1.03 -9.87
CA TYR A 205 4.82 -1.84 -10.93
C TYR A 205 5.64 -1.78 -12.23
N ASN A 206 6.00 -0.57 -12.67
CA ASN A 206 6.80 -0.40 -13.89
C ASN A 206 8.21 -0.98 -13.74
N TYR A 207 8.81 -0.88 -12.56
CA TYR A 207 10.08 -1.51 -12.26
C TYR A 207 10.01 -3.03 -12.44
N ILE A 208 8.99 -3.69 -11.89
CA ILE A 208 8.84 -5.14 -12.01
C ILE A 208 8.57 -5.54 -13.46
N GLN A 209 7.70 -4.82 -14.17
CA GLN A 209 7.46 -5.03 -15.60
C GLN A 209 8.75 -4.96 -16.42
N LEU A 210 9.57 -3.93 -16.19
CA LEU A 210 10.86 -3.77 -16.86
C LEU A 210 11.85 -4.86 -16.49
N ALA A 211 11.89 -5.29 -15.22
CA ALA A 211 12.74 -6.38 -14.75
C ALA A 211 12.39 -7.69 -15.47
N VAL A 212 11.09 -8.03 -15.58
CA VAL A 212 10.62 -9.20 -16.33
C VAL A 212 10.99 -9.09 -17.81
N ARG A 213 10.72 -7.94 -18.44
CA ARG A 213 11.04 -7.71 -19.86
C ARG A 213 12.54 -7.82 -20.16
N GLN A 214 13.40 -7.44 -19.22
CA GLN A 214 14.85 -7.53 -19.35
C GLN A 214 15.42 -8.88 -18.90
N GLY A 215 14.59 -9.82 -18.42
CA GLY A 215 15.03 -11.11 -17.89
C GLY A 215 15.79 -11.02 -16.56
N LYS A 216 15.61 -9.93 -15.80
CA LYS A 216 16.29 -9.63 -14.52
C LYS A 216 15.42 -9.98 -13.32
N LEU A 217 14.89 -11.20 -13.28
CA LEU A 217 13.91 -11.62 -12.28
C LEU A 217 14.47 -11.64 -10.86
N GLU A 218 15.76 -11.94 -10.73
CA GLU A 218 16.52 -11.99 -9.48
C GLU A 218 16.61 -10.64 -8.76
N HIS A 219 16.29 -9.54 -9.45
CA HIS A 219 16.23 -8.21 -8.83
C HIS A 219 14.92 -7.98 -8.07
N ILE A 220 13.83 -8.64 -8.47
CA ILE A 220 12.49 -8.35 -7.95
C ILE A 220 12.38 -8.64 -6.45
N PRO A 221 12.85 -9.80 -5.92
CA PRO A 221 12.80 -10.03 -4.48
C PRO A 221 13.58 -9.01 -3.66
N LEU A 222 14.59 -8.34 -4.24
CA LEU A 222 15.42 -7.37 -3.53
C LEU A 222 14.65 -6.14 -3.04
N LEU A 223 13.46 -5.88 -3.60
CA LEU A 223 12.49 -4.91 -3.07
C LEU A 223 12.14 -5.16 -1.59
N PHE A 224 12.32 -6.40 -1.13
CA PHE A 224 12.01 -6.82 0.24
C PHE A 224 13.24 -6.92 1.15
N CYS A 225 14.47 -6.69 0.67
CA CYS A 225 15.68 -6.82 1.49
C CYS A 225 15.74 -5.82 2.67
N GLY A 226 14.96 -4.75 2.60
CA GLY A 226 15.01 -3.64 3.54
C GLY A 226 14.16 -2.46 3.10
N LYS A 227 14.36 -1.34 3.77
CA LYS A 227 13.79 -0.03 3.47
C LYS A 227 14.64 0.71 2.44
N THR A 228 14.52 0.31 1.18
CA THR A 228 15.34 0.81 0.07
C THR A 228 14.53 1.67 -0.90
N THR A 229 15.24 2.40 -1.76
CA THR A 229 14.65 3.10 -2.91
C THR A 229 14.80 2.26 -4.19
N LEU A 230 14.02 2.56 -5.23
CA LEU A 230 14.17 1.87 -6.51
C LEU A 230 15.51 2.18 -7.19
N GLU A 231 16.04 3.38 -6.94
CA GLU A 231 17.33 3.84 -7.43
C GLU A 231 18.49 3.00 -6.86
N ASP A 232 18.31 2.41 -5.67
CA ASP A 232 19.33 1.58 -5.01
C ASP A 232 19.39 0.15 -5.57
N MET A 233 18.41 -0.30 -6.36
CA MET A 233 18.26 -1.71 -6.74
C MET A 233 19.46 -2.29 -7.49
N ARG A 234 20.17 -1.46 -8.27
CA ARG A 234 21.40 -1.88 -8.95
C ARG A 234 22.53 -2.11 -7.95
N THR A 235 22.74 -1.16 -7.04
CA THR A 235 23.75 -1.26 -5.98
C THR A 235 23.45 -2.44 -5.07
N LEU A 236 22.19 -2.64 -4.72
CA LEU A 236 21.75 -3.74 -3.86
C LEU A 236 22.06 -5.10 -4.49
N ARG A 237 21.84 -5.27 -5.81
CA ARG A 237 22.25 -6.47 -6.54
C ARG A 237 23.75 -6.72 -6.45
N GLN A 238 24.56 -5.69 -6.67
CA GLN A 238 26.01 -5.80 -6.57
C GLN A 238 26.45 -6.23 -5.15
N LEU A 239 25.84 -5.65 -4.11
CA LEU A 239 26.13 -6.03 -2.73
C LEU A 239 25.70 -7.47 -2.40
N VAL A 240 24.67 -7.98 -3.07
CA VAL A 240 24.31 -9.42 -3.00
C VAL A 240 25.37 -10.28 -3.68
N ASP A 241 25.87 -9.87 -4.85
CA ASP A 241 26.93 -10.59 -5.57
C ASP A 241 28.26 -10.62 -4.76
N GLU A 242 28.54 -9.54 -4.03
CA GLU A 242 29.70 -9.42 -3.13
C GLU A 242 29.49 -10.11 -1.77
N GLY A 243 28.31 -10.66 -1.50
CA GLY A 243 27.98 -11.33 -0.24
C GLY A 243 27.81 -10.39 0.96
N MET A 244 27.71 -9.07 0.72
CA MET A 244 27.47 -8.08 1.78
C MET A 244 26.00 -7.98 2.18
N VAL A 245 25.10 -8.26 1.24
CA VAL A 245 23.64 -8.31 1.44
C VAL A 245 23.16 -9.73 1.18
N ALA A 246 22.36 -10.26 2.10
CA ALA A 246 21.67 -11.53 1.92
C ALA A 246 20.32 -11.30 1.21
N PRO A 247 19.85 -12.27 0.40
CA PRO A 247 18.48 -12.29 -0.09
C PRO A 247 17.46 -12.16 1.06
N PRO A 248 16.25 -11.61 0.82
CA PRO A 248 15.26 -11.41 1.87
C PRO A 248 14.81 -12.75 2.45
N ARG A 249 14.72 -12.84 3.77
CA ARG A 249 14.24 -14.03 4.48
C ARG A 249 12.71 -14.13 4.39
N TYR A 250 12.03 -13.03 4.68
CA TYR A 250 10.57 -12.93 4.65
C TYR A 250 10.15 -12.37 3.29
N LEU A 251 9.50 -13.21 2.48
CA LEU A 251 9.03 -12.83 1.16
C LEU A 251 7.54 -13.16 1.03
N PRO A 252 6.68 -12.22 0.63
CA PRO A 252 5.26 -12.52 0.43
C PRO A 252 5.07 -13.60 -0.63
N GLN A 253 4.03 -14.43 -0.50
CA GLN A 253 3.76 -15.57 -1.38
C GLN A 253 3.77 -15.19 -2.87
N GLN A 254 3.25 -14.01 -3.20
CA GLN A 254 3.16 -13.47 -4.56
C GLN A 254 4.53 -13.23 -5.22
N PHE A 255 5.59 -13.14 -4.41
CA PHE A 255 6.96 -12.92 -4.86
C PHE A 255 7.86 -14.15 -4.69
N GLN A 256 7.37 -15.25 -4.10
CA GLN A 256 8.14 -16.48 -3.90
C GLN A 256 8.33 -17.28 -5.20
N ASP A 257 7.32 -17.32 -6.07
CA ASP A 257 7.41 -17.96 -7.39
C ASP A 257 7.57 -16.91 -8.49
N LEU A 258 8.82 -16.69 -8.89
CA LEU A 258 9.15 -15.75 -9.97
C LEU A 258 8.62 -16.20 -11.34
N ASN A 259 8.34 -17.49 -11.55
CA ASN A 259 7.73 -17.95 -12.81
C ASN A 259 6.27 -17.50 -12.87
N ALA A 260 5.52 -17.71 -11.79
CA ALA A 260 4.13 -17.27 -11.68
C ALA A 260 4.03 -15.73 -11.79
N LEU A 261 4.90 -15.00 -11.09
CA LEU A 261 4.95 -13.54 -11.18
C LEU A 261 5.27 -13.07 -12.61
N SER A 262 6.24 -13.70 -13.27
CA SER A 262 6.62 -13.36 -14.65
C SER A 262 5.46 -13.61 -15.62
N ALA A 263 4.77 -14.74 -15.48
CA ALA A 263 3.59 -15.06 -16.29
C ALA A 263 2.51 -13.97 -16.12
N TRP A 264 2.19 -13.60 -14.88
CA TRP A 264 1.24 -12.52 -14.59
C TRP A 264 1.64 -11.18 -15.22
N MET A 265 2.92 -10.79 -15.09
CA MET A 265 3.44 -9.55 -15.68
C MET A 265 3.40 -9.56 -17.21
N CYS A 266 3.72 -10.69 -17.85
CA CYS A 266 3.63 -10.84 -19.29
C CYS A 266 2.18 -10.65 -19.78
N PHE A 267 1.21 -11.28 -19.12
CA PHE A 267 -0.21 -11.08 -19.44
C PHE A 267 -0.65 -9.64 -19.19
N SER A 268 -0.28 -9.05 -18.05
CA SER A 268 -0.62 -7.66 -17.72
C SER A 268 -0.07 -6.68 -18.76
N ASN A 269 1.15 -6.90 -19.25
CA ASN A 269 1.75 -6.08 -20.30
C ASN A 269 0.97 -6.23 -21.62
N PHE A 270 0.61 -7.45 -22.02
CA PHE A 270 -0.20 -7.70 -23.21
C PHE A 270 -1.56 -6.99 -23.13
N LEU A 271 -2.26 -7.13 -22.00
CA LEU A 271 -3.57 -6.51 -21.77
C LEU A 271 -3.52 -4.98 -21.84
N ASN A 272 -2.44 -4.35 -21.37
CA ASN A 272 -2.24 -2.89 -21.45
C ASN A 272 -2.10 -2.36 -22.89
N HIS A 273 -1.87 -3.22 -23.88
CA HIS A 273 -1.80 -2.83 -25.30
C HIS A 273 -3.13 -3.03 -26.04
N LEU A 274 -4.15 -3.60 -25.38
CA LEU A 274 -5.47 -3.75 -25.97
C LEU A 274 -6.23 -2.43 -25.94
N SER A 275 -6.94 -2.12 -27.03
CA SER A 275 -7.81 -0.95 -27.10
C SER A 275 -9.14 -1.26 -26.43
N LEU A 276 -9.43 -0.57 -25.33
CA LEU A 276 -10.71 -0.70 -24.62
C LEU A 276 -11.88 -0.31 -25.51
N ASP A 277 -11.78 0.75 -26.31
CA ASP A 277 -12.86 1.17 -27.23
C ASP A 277 -13.24 0.07 -28.23
N ARG A 278 -12.25 -0.69 -28.72
CA ARG A 278 -12.50 -1.83 -29.63
C ARG A 278 -13.14 -2.99 -28.89
N ILE A 279 -12.68 -3.28 -27.68
CA ILE A 279 -13.27 -4.32 -26.83
C ILE A 279 -14.72 -3.94 -26.47
N GLU A 280 -14.99 -2.71 -26.06
CA GLU A 280 -16.33 -2.23 -25.74
C GLU A 280 -17.27 -2.40 -26.95
N ALA A 281 -16.82 -2.05 -28.16
CA ALA A 281 -17.60 -2.29 -29.38
C ALA A 281 -17.91 -3.77 -29.63
N ASP A 282 -16.96 -4.67 -29.38
CA ASP A 282 -17.15 -6.12 -29.54
C ASP A 282 -18.13 -6.70 -28.50
N TYR A 283 -18.16 -6.13 -27.28
CA TYR A 283 -19.00 -6.60 -26.17
C TYR A 283 -20.30 -5.80 -25.97
N ALA A 284 -20.55 -4.73 -26.73
CA ALA A 284 -21.74 -3.86 -26.61
C ALA A 284 -23.09 -4.58 -26.81
N ASN A 285 -23.08 -5.79 -27.38
CA ASN A 285 -24.28 -6.61 -27.54
C ASN A 285 -24.47 -7.64 -26.40
N ILE A 286 -23.53 -7.73 -25.46
CA ILE A 286 -23.51 -8.69 -24.34
C ILE A 286 -23.64 -7.96 -22.99
N LEU A 287 -23.05 -6.77 -22.86
CA LEU A 287 -23.16 -5.86 -21.71
C LEU A 287 -24.09 -4.71 -22.03
#